data_AF-A0A3F2TZD1-F1
#
_entry.id   AF-A0A3F2TZD1-F1
#
_cell.length_a   1.000
_cell.length_b   1.000
_cell.length_c   1.000
_cell.angle_alpha   90.00
_cell.angle_beta   90.00
_cell.angle_gamma   90.00
#
_symmetry.space_group_name_H-M   'P 1'
#
loop_
_entity.id
_entity.type
_entity.pdbx_description
1 polymer ?
#
loop_
_entity_poly.entity_id
_entity_poly.type
_entity_poly.pdbx_seq_one_letter_code
_entity_poly.pdbx_strand_id
1 'polypeptide(L)' 'QARDMHGGNGIQIEFHVMRHAQNLETVNTYEGTHDVHALILGRAQTGLQAFF' A
#
# COMPACT_ATOMS: atom_id res chain seq x y z
N GLN A 1 -3.30 10.64 1.31
CA GLN A 1 -3.19 11.81 2.22
C GLN A 1 -2.28 12.92 1.68
N ALA A 2 -0.97 12.70 1.45
CA ALA A 2 -0.07 13.76 0.95
C ALA A 2 -0.51 14.37 -0.40
N ARG A 3 -0.93 13.52 -1.35
CA ARG A 3 -1.49 13.96 -2.65
C ARG A 3 -2.74 14.82 -2.47
N ASP A 4 -3.65 14.42 -1.59
CA ASP A 4 -4.95 15.07 -1.42
C ASP A 4 -4.81 16.48 -0.84
N MET A 5 -3.85 16.66 0.08
CA MET A 5 -3.52 17.97 0.66
C MET A 5 -3.00 18.99 -0.37
N HIS A 6 -2.47 18.53 -1.52
CA HIS A 6 -1.95 19.41 -2.58
C HIS A 6 -3.02 19.81 -3.62
N GLY A 7 -4.27 19.35 -3.50
CA GLY A 7 -5.36 19.75 -4.41
C GLY A 7 -5.00 19.56 -5.89
N GLY A 8 -5.20 20.58 -6.72
CA GLY A 8 -4.79 20.56 -8.13
C GLY A 8 -3.27 20.55 -8.35
N ASN A 9 -2.48 21.10 -7.43
CA ASN A 9 -1.01 21.11 -7.56
C ASN A 9 -0.41 19.71 -7.42
N GLY A 10 -1.14 18.80 -6.76
CA GLY A 10 -0.70 17.43 -6.58
C GLY A 10 -0.55 16.61 -7.86
N ILE A 11 -1.04 17.07 -9.02
CA ILE A 11 -0.81 16.40 -10.33
C ILE A 11 0.34 17.03 -11.14
N GLN A 12 0.89 18.16 -10.69
CA GLN A 12 1.97 18.82 -11.41
C GLN A 12 3.29 18.09 -11.16
N ILE A 13 4.15 18.01 -12.18
CA ILE A 13 5.41 17.26 -12.08
C ILE A 13 6.38 17.85 -11.04
N GLU A 14 6.26 19.15 -10.78
CA GLU A 14 7.02 19.88 -9.77
C GLU A 14 6.73 19.38 -8.34
N PHE A 15 5.52 18.82 -8.13
CA PHE A 15 5.12 18.22 -6.87
C PHE A 15 5.18 16.70 -7.00
N HIS A 16 6.30 16.13 -6.56
CA HIS A 16 6.61 14.70 -6.66
C HIS A 16 5.64 13.74 -5.96
N VAL A 17 4.63 14.26 -5.25
CA VAL A 17 3.68 13.48 -4.45
C VAL A 17 2.90 12.46 -5.28
N MET A 18 2.53 12.77 -6.53
CA MET A 18 1.83 11.83 -7.40
C MET A 18 2.74 10.72 -7.91
N ARG A 19 3.98 11.05 -8.30
CA ARG A 19 5.00 10.05 -8.68
C ARG A 19 5.26 9.07 -7.54
N HIS A 20 5.43 9.58 -6.31
CA HIS A 20 5.66 8.72 -5.15
C HIS A 20 4.42 7.88 -4.80
N ALA A 21 3.20 8.43 -4.92
CA ALA A 21 1.98 7.65 -4.72
C ALA A 21 1.89 6.47 -5.69
N GLN A 22 2.20 6.69 -6.98
CA GLN A 22 2.21 5.62 -7.98
C GLN A 22 3.27 4.56 -7.69
N ASN A 23 4.49 4.97 -7.29
CA ASN A 23 5.54 4.03 -6.90
C ASN A 23 5.10 3.17 -5.70
N LEU A 24 4.47 3.79 -4.69
CA LEU A 24 4.02 3.09 -3.49
C LEU A 24 2.87 2.12 -3.76
N GLU A 25 2.01 2.41 -4.72
CA GLU A 25 0.95 1.48 -5.15
C GLU A 25 1.54 0.17 -5.70
N THR A 26 2.59 0.29 -6.52
CA THR A 26 3.33 -0.87 -7.00
C THR A 26 4.03 -1.59 -5.85
N VAL A 27 4.70 -0.88 -4.93
CA VAL A 27 5.35 -1.51 -3.76
C VAL A 27 4.34 -2.28 -2.91
N ASN A 28 3.14 -1.74 -2.72
CA ASN A 28 2.10 -2.38 -1.91
C ASN A 28 1.55 -3.67 -2.54
N THR A 29 1.62 -3.81 -3.86
CA THR A 29 1.03 -4.92 -4.61
C THR A 29 2.04 -5.89 -5.22
N TYR A 30 3.31 -5.49 -5.35
CA TYR A 30 4.35 -6.25 -6.06
C TYR A 30 4.52 -7.68 -5.51
N GLU A 31 4.47 -7.85 -4.19
CA GLU A 31 4.49 -9.19 -3.58
C GLU A 31 3.08 -9.70 -3.19
N GLY A 32 2.02 -8.91 -3.46
CA GLY A 32 0.65 -9.27 -3.09
C GLY A 32 0.47 -9.50 -1.59
N THR A 33 1.27 -8.82 -0.76
CA THR A 33 1.52 -9.27 0.62
C THR A 33 0.68 -8.60 1.68
N HIS A 34 -0.12 -7.56 1.42
CA HIS A 34 -0.84 -6.90 2.53
C HIS A 34 -1.77 -7.88 3.26
N ASP A 35 -2.63 -8.56 2.50
CA ASP A 35 -3.56 -9.56 3.05
C ASP A 35 -2.83 -10.83 3.48
N VAL A 36 -1.80 -11.25 2.73
CA VAL A 36 -0.99 -12.42 3.09
C VAL A 36 -0.25 -12.21 4.42
N HIS A 37 0.34 -11.03 4.64
CA HIS A 37 0.98 -10.68 5.92
C HIS A 37 -0.03 -10.64 7.06
N ALA A 38 -1.23 -10.08 6.83
CA ALA A 38 -2.29 -10.10 7.82
C ALA A 38 -2.69 -11.52 8.22
N LEU A 39 -2.85 -12.41 7.25
CA LEU A 39 -3.20 -13.80 7.49
C LEU A 39 -2.03 -14.60 8.13
N ILE A 40 -0.77 -14.25 7.86
CA ILE A 40 0.41 -14.85 8.55
C ILE A 40 0.37 -14.50 10.03
N LEU A 41 0.11 -13.23 10.36
CA LEU A 41 -0.07 -12.78 11.74
C LEU A 41 -1.29 -13.44 12.38
N GLY A 42 -2.40 -13.58 11.65
CA GLY A 42 -3.60 -14.28 12.10
C GLY A 42 -3.33 -15.73 12.50
N ARG A 43 -2.56 -16.47 11.69
CA ARG A 43 -2.11 -17.83 12.04
C ARG A 43 -1.21 -17.84 13.27
N ALA A 44 -0.30 -16.88 13.41
CA ALA A 44 0.59 -16.81 14.57
C ALA A 44 -0.16 -16.56 15.89
N GLN A 45 -1.27 -15.82 15.85
CA GLN A 45 -2.09 -15.53 17.02
C GLN A 45 -3.08 -16.66 17.36
N THR A 46 -3.67 -17.28 16.33
CA THR A 46 -4.80 -18.23 16.51
C THR A 46 -4.40 -19.70 16.37
N GLY A 47 -3.24 -20.00 15.78
CA GLY A 47 -2.84 -21.34 15.39
C GLY A 47 -3.60 -21.92 14.19
N LEU A 48 -4.56 -21.17 13.62
CA LEU A 48 -5.39 -21.61 12.50
C LEU A 48 -4.93 -20.95 11.19
N GLN A 49 -4.76 -21.76 10.15
CA GLN A 49 -4.43 -21.26 8.82
C GLN A 49 -5.70 -20.82 8.09
N ALA A 50 -5.67 -19.64 7.46
CA ALA A 50 -6.81 -19.02 6.78
C ALA A 50 -6.53 -18.66 5.29
N PHE A 51 -5.52 -19.27 4.70
CA PHE A 51 -5.22 -19.26 3.27
C PHE A 51 -5.23 -20.69 2.74
N PHE A 52 -5.61 -20.84 1.48
CA PHE A 52 -5.68 -22.12 0.76
C PHE A 52 -4.40 -22.42 -0.03
#